data_AF-A0A6A5FY61-F1
#
_entry.id   AF-A0A6A5FY61-F1
#
_cell.length_a   1.000
_cell.length_b   1.000
_cell.length_c   1.000
_cell.angle_alpha   90.00
_cell.angle_beta   90.00
_cell.angle_gamma   90.00
#
_symmetry.space_group_name_H-M   'P 1'
#
loop_
_entity.id
_entity.type
_entity.pdbx_description
1 polymer ?
#
loop_
_entity_poly.entity_id
_entity_poly.type
_entity_poly.pdbx_seq_one_letter_code
_entity_poly.pdbx_strand_id
1 'polypeptide(L)'
;MRSRLWPFWFSLLYFLSLSEVVAQRNATCSGTVVLNATKDFQYLTTPNYETSYKYPAFLDCKFFIKAPDKSRVVIDIIDLEMEPRIFEECSDFVGLSEDVTEKNFSRIITLCESLRMRQFISTSNTITVIFQSDELFEFRGARLSYRYYADIQLNYSATPSADTVEDHPATSDSTSPR
;
A
#
# COMPACT_ATOMS: atom_id res chain seq x y z
N MET A 1 50.01 4.07 63.79
CA MET A 1 51.03 3.06 63.40
C MET A 1 50.29 1.73 63.30
N ARG A 2 50.15 1.01 62.17
CA ARG A 2 51.03 0.77 61.03
C ARG A 2 50.39 1.15 59.69
N SER A 3 51.22 1.73 58.85
CA SER A 3 51.10 1.87 57.40
C SER A 3 51.27 0.53 56.68
N ARG A 4 50.52 0.31 55.59
CA ARG A 4 51.06 -0.37 54.40
C ARG A 4 50.55 0.30 53.13
N LEU A 5 51.48 0.36 52.18
CA LEU A 5 51.58 1.27 51.06
C LEU A 5 50.92 0.72 49.79
N TRP A 6 50.54 1.66 48.93
CA TRP A 6 49.95 1.60 47.59
C TRP A 6 50.73 0.76 46.54
N PRO A 7 50.11 0.47 45.37
CA PRO A 7 50.49 1.29 44.21
C PRO A 7 49.34 1.75 43.32
N PHE A 8 49.49 3.01 42.89
CA PHE A 8 48.94 3.61 41.68
C PHE A 8 49.13 2.72 40.46
N TRP A 9 48.04 2.39 39.77
CA TRP A 9 48.04 2.40 38.31
C TRP A 9 47.03 3.45 37.86
N PHE A 10 47.58 4.41 37.13
CA PHE A 10 46.98 5.61 36.57
C PHE A 10 45.75 5.34 35.70
N SER A 11 44.88 6.35 35.68
CA SER A 11 43.90 6.65 34.65
C SER A 11 44.27 6.17 33.24
N LEU A 12 43.40 5.40 32.61
CA LEU A 12 43.15 5.50 31.17
C LEU A 12 41.73 5.00 30.88
N LEU A 13 40.95 5.85 30.20
CA LEU A 13 39.67 5.55 29.52
C LEU A 13 38.50 5.33 30.50
N TYR A 14 37.73 6.36 30.88
CA TYR A 14 36.98 7.25 30.00
C TYR A 14 36.31 6.48 28.85
N PHE A 15 35.01 6.25 29.05
CA PHE A 15 34.00 6.12 28.01
C PHE A 15 34.06 4.93 27.04
N LEU A 16 32.86 4.68 26.49
CA LEU A 16 32.45 3.70 25.50
C LEU A 16 32.00 2.37 26.12
N SER A 17 30.76 1.95 25.98
CA SER A 17 29.57 2.57 25.41
C SER A 17 28.39 1.71 25.83
N LEU A 18 27.28 2.36 26.16
CA LEU A 18 25.96 1.75 25.96
C LEU A 18 25.84 1.42 24.48
N SER A 19 26.18 0.19 24.14
CA SER A 19 25.87 -0.45 22.87
C SER A 19 25.98 -1.92 23.20
N GLU A 20 24.90 -2.58 23.58
CA GLU A 20 23.89 -2.91 22.58
C GLU A 20 22.54 -2.24 22.89
N VAL A 21 22.23 -1.23 22.10
CA VAL A 21 20.88 -1.11 21.59
C VAL A 21 20.63 -2.43 20.84
N VAL A 22 20.03 -3.43 21.49
CA VAL A 22 19.39 -4.53 20.75
C VAL A 22 18.11 -3.94 20.15
N ALA A 23 18.27 -3.05 19.18
CA ALA A 23 17.22 -2.74 18.21
C ALA A 23 17.27 -3.84 17.15
N GLN A 24 16.95 -5.05 17.57
CA GLN A 24 16.71 -6.15 16.65
C GLN A 24 15.39 -6.81 17.02
N ARG A 25 14.29 -6.09 16.82
CA ARG A 25 13.17 -6.77 16.19
C ARG A 25 13.46 -6.70 14.71
N ASN A 26 13.89 -7.83 14.13
CA ASN A 26 13.61 -8.08 12.71
C ASN A 26 12.10 -7.82 12.59
N ALA A 27 11.70 -6.67 12.04
CA ALA A 27 10.30 -6.28 11.98
C ALA A 27 9.62 -7.09 10.87
N THR A 28 9.58 -8.40 11.03
CA THR A 28 8.73 -9.27 10.22
C THR A 28 7.29 -9.00 10.61
N CYS A 29 6.38 -9.00 9.64
CA CYS A 29 4.96 -9.11 9.90
C CYS A 29 4.43 -10.39 9.27
N SER A 30 3.52 -11.03 9.98
CA SER A 30 2.84 -12.24 9.56
C SER A 30 1.41 -12.20 10.08
N GLY A 31 0.47 -12.62 9.24
CA GLY A 31 -0.95 -12.66 9.56
C GLY A 31 -1.69 -11.36 9.29
N THR A 32 -2.93 -11.30 9.79
CA THR A 32 -3.89 -10.24 9.46
C THR A 32 -4.13 -9.29 10.61
N VAL A 33 -4.00 -8.00 10.33
CA VAL A 33 -4.38 -6.88 11.21
C VAL A 33 -5.66 -6.25 10.68
N VAL A 34 -6.64 -6.07 11.56
CA VAL A 34 -7.89 -5.35 11.23
C VAL A 34 -7.72 -3.88 11.56
N LEU A 35 -7.98 -3.02 10.58
CA LEU A 35 -7.88 -1.57 10.68
C LEU A 35 -9.20 -0.91 10.35
N ASN A 36 -9.47 0.23 10.98
CA ASN A 36 -10.59 1.08 10.61
C ASN A 36 -10.09 2.27 9.79
N ALA A 37 -10.72 2.50 8.63
CA ALA A 37 -10.50 3.69 7.84
C ALA A 37 -11.22 4.90 8.44
N THR A 38 -10.58 6.06 8.33
CA THR A 38 -11.11 7.38 8.67
C THR A 38 -11.19 8.24 7.41
N LYS A 39 -11.72 9.46 7.53
CA LYS A 39 -11.71 10.43 6.41
C LYS A 39 -10.33 11.08 6.22
N ASP A 40 -9.49 11.02 7.24
CA ASP A 40 -8.13 11.56 7.21
C ASP A 40 -7.17 10.54 6.59
N PHE A 41 -6.04 11.04 6.07
CA PHE A 41 -5.01 10.16 5.52
C PHE A 41 -4.38 9.33 6.62
N GLN A 42 -4.42 8.02 6.46
CA GLN A 42 -3.67 7.05 7.24
C GLN A 42 -2.67 6.36 6.31
N TYR A 43 -1.57 5.86 6.85
CA TYR A 43 -0.47 5.32 6.04
C TYR A 43 -0.15 3.88 6.39
N LEU A 44 0.20 3.11 5.37
CA LEU A 44 0.79 1.78 5.50
C LEU A 44 2.12 1.77 4.77
N THR A 45 3.10 1.14 5.38
CA THR A 45 4.40 0.93 4.76
C THR A 45 4.82 -0.51 4.93
N THR A 46 5.61 -1.03 3.98
CA THR A 46 6.38 -2.25 4.25
C THR A 46 7.20 -2.08 5.53
N PRO A 47 7.49 -3.15 6.27
CA PRO A 47 8.35 -3.03 7.43
C PRO A 47 9.69 -2.44 7.05
N ASN A 48 10.29 -1.73 8.00
CA ASN A 48 11.56 -1.02 7.86
C ASN A 48 11.57 0.18 6.88
N TYR A 49 10.48 0.51 6.19
CA TYR A 49 10.46 1.59 5.19
C TYR A 49 11.02 2.94 5.69
N GLU A 50 10.80 3.30 6.96
CA GLU A 50 11.29 4.55 7.57
C GLU A 50 12.66 4.40 8.27
N THR A 51 13.11 3.18 8.55
CA THR A 51 14.28 2.92 9.42
C THR A 51 15.44 2.20 8.72
N SER A 52 15.20 1.57 7.58
CA SER A 52 16.20 0.92 6.73
C SER A 52 15.82 1.09 5.27
N TYR A 53 16.78 0.87 4.37
CA TYR A 53 16.57 0.99 2.93
C TYR A 53 15.85 -0.20 2.30
N LYS A 54 15.56 -1.27 3.07
CA LYS A 54 14.97 -2.49 2.54
C LYS A 54 13.93 -3.14 3.46
N TYR A 55 12.87 -3.68 2.86
CA TYR A 55 11.94 -4.57 3.55
C TYR A 55 12.60 -5.94 3.88
N PRO A 56 12.10 -6.69 4.88
CA PRO A 56 12.59 -8.05 5.17
C PRO A 56 12.10 -9.12 4.17
N ALA A 57 12.84 -10.22 4.03
CA ALA A 57 12.35 -11.47 3.43
C ALA A 57 11.15 -12.07 4.19
N PHE A 58 10.39 -12.93 3.51
CA PHE A 58 9.30 -13.75 4.05
C PHE A 58 8.17 -12.94 4.70
N LEU A 59 7.79 -11.81 4.12
CA LEU A 59 6.63 -11.06 4.59
C LEU A 59 5.33 -11.80 4.27
N ASP A 60 4.41 -11.79 5.22
CA ASP A 60 3.03 -12.23 5.04
C ASP A 60 2.10 -11.27 5.78
N CYS A 61 2.13 -10.01 5.38
CA CYS A 61 1.48 -8.93 6.12
C CYS A 61 0.15 -8.59 5.47
N LYS A 62 -0.94 -8.76 6.21
CA LYS A 62 -2.28 -8.50 5.69
C LYS A 62 -2.96 -7.43 6.54
N PHE A 63 -3.51 -6.43 5.89
CA PHE A 63 -4.22 -5.33 6.52
C PHE A 63 -5.65 -5.30 6.01
N PHE A 64 -6.57 -5.88 6.77
CA PHE A 64 -7.99 -5.83 6.47
C PHE A 64 -8.56 -4.49 6.92
N ILE A 65 -8.80 -3.59 5.98
CA ILE A 65 -9.27 -2.24 6.21
C ILE A 65 -10.79 -2.20 6.09
N LYS A 66 -11.46 -1.77 7.16
CA LYS A 66 -12.91 -1.59 7.22
C LYS A 66 -13.26 -0.11 7.30
N ALA A 67 -14.15 0.33 6.42
CA ALA A 67 -14.79 1.64 6.46
C ALA A 67 -16.25 1.51 6.94
N PRO A 68 -16.89 2.63 7.35
CA PRO A 68 -18.32 2.63 7.67
C PRO A 68 -19.20 2.12 6.52
N ASP A 69 -20.43 1.71 6.83
CA ASP A 69 -21.37 1.30 5.79
C ASP A 69 -21.64 2.46 4.80
N LYS A 70 -21.92 2.10 3.53
CA LYS A 70 -22.14 3.05 2.44
C LYS A 70 -20.93 3.98 2.24
N SER A 71 -19.74 3.41 2.27
CA SER A 71 -18.50 4.11 1.96
C SER A 71 -17.54 3.20 1.23
N ARG A 72 -16.52 3.80 0.62
CA ARG A 72 -15.46 3.10 -0.11
C ARG A 72 -14.11 3.52 0.44
N VAL A 73 -13.19 2.56 0.50
CA VAL A 73 -11.79 2.80 0.84
C VAL A 73 -11.05 3.24 -0.43
N VAL A 74 -10.31 4.33 -0.32
CA VAL A 74 -9.39 4.80 -1.35
C VAL A 74 -7.98 4.50 -0.89
N ILE A 75 -7.21 3.83 -1.73
CA ILE A 75 -5.78 3.54 -1.54
C ILE A 75 -5.00 4.36 -2.56
N ASP A 76 -4.09 5.21 -2.08
CA ASP A 76 -3.13 5.92 -2.92
C ASP A 76 -1.76 5.25 -2.79
N ILE A 77 -1.14 4.92 -3.92
CA ILE A 77 0.21 4.35 -4.00
C ILE A 77 1.19 5.53 -4.11
N ILE A 78 1.86 5.84 -2.99
CA ILE A 78 2.75 7.00 -2.88
C ILE A 78 4.15 6.64 -3.39
N ASP A 79 4.65 5.49 -2.96
CA ASP A 79 5.94 4.94 -3.36
C ASP A 79 5.86 3.42 -3.48
N LEU A 80 6.54 2.86 -4.47
CA LEU A 80 6.55 1.43 -4.76
C LEU A 80 7.85 1.04 -5.46
N GLU A 81 8.65 0.25 -4.76
CA GLU A 81 9.88 -0.36 -5.24
C GLU A 81 9.97 -1.76 -4.62
N MET A 82 9.34 -2.73 -5.29
CA MET A 82 9.40 -4.16 -4.94
C MET A 82 10.30 -4.88 -5.94
N GLU A 83 10.54 -6.18 -5.74
CA GLU A 83 11.23 -7.01 -6.74
C GLU A 83 10.52 -6.95 -8.10
N PRO A 84 11.21 -6.58 -9.19
CA PRO A 84 10.62 -6.58 -10.52
C PRO A 84 10.17 -7.99 -10.94
N ARG A 85 9.06 -8.07 -11.66
CA ARG A 85 8.53 -9.38 -12.12
C ARG A 85 9.49 -10.06 -13.09
N ILE A 86 9.55 -11.38 -12.98
CA ILE A 86 10.24 -12.25 -13.93
C ILE A 86 9.18 -13.18 -14.53
N PHE A 87 9.15 -13.32 -15.86
CA PHE A 87 8.15 -14.15 -16.57
C PHE A 87 6.68 -13.82 -16.23
N GLU A 88 6.36 -12.53 -16.06
CA GLU A 88 5.02 -12.01 -15.69
C GLU A 88 4.55 -12.34 -14.26
N GLU A 89 5.44 -12.87 -13.41
CA GLU A 89 5.15 -13.21 -12.02
C GLU A 89 5.90 -12.28 -11.06
N CYS A 90 5.17 -11.74 -10.08
CA CYS A 90 5.76 -10.98 -8.97
C CYS A 90 6.04 -11.93 -7.80
N SER A 91 7.31 -12.17 -7.50
CA SER A 91 7.72 -12.90 -6.29
C SER A 91 7.40 -12.07 -5.03
N ASP A 92 7.85 -10.81 -5.02
CA ASP A 92 7.51 -9.83 -3.99
C ASP A 92 6.46 -8.86 -4.48
N PHE A 93 5.46 -8.53 -3.65
CA PHE A 93 4.39 -7.66 -4.10
C PHE A 93 3.61 -6.94 -3.00
N VAL A 94 2.96 -5.86 -3.44
CA VAL A 94 1.79 -5.28 -2.77
C VAL A 94 0.52 -5.82 -3.43
N GLY A 95 -0.33 -6.48 -2.66
CA GLY A 95 -1.60 -7.03 -3.12
C GLY A 95 -2.77 -6.17 -2.67
N LEU A 96 -3.76 -5.95 -3.54
CA LEU A 96 -5.06 -5.36 -3.20
C LEU A 96 -6.16 -6.39 -3.47
N SER A 97 -6.88 -6.81 -2.42
CA SER A 97 -7.94 -7.83 -2.52
C SER A 97 -9.27 -7.30 -1.99
N GLU A 98 -10.32 -7.51 -2.77
CA GLU A 98 -11.71 -7.30 -2.34
C GLU A 98 -12.35 -8.57 -1.76
N ASP A 99 -11.66 -9.71 -1.84
CA ASP A 99 -12.09 -10.97 -1.24
C ASP A 99 -11.64 -11.04 0.22
N VAL A 100 -12.61 -10.96 1.14
CA VAL A 100 -12.42 -11.05 2.60
C VAL A 100 -11.77 -12.38 3.02
N THR A 101 -11.94 -13.45 2.23
CA THR A 101 -11.37 -14.77 2.53
C THR A 101 -10.00 -14.97 1.92
N GLU A 102 -9.59 -14.11 0.98
CA GLU A 102 -8.33 -14.20 0.22
C GLU A 102 -8.10 -15.58 -0.44
N LYS A 103 -9.16 -16.38 -0.61
CA LYS A 103 -9.06 -17.71 -1.21
C LYS A 103 -8.92 -17.65 -2.72
N ASN A 104 -9.37 -16.55 -3.33
CA ASN A 104 -9.32 -16.36 -4.76
C ASN A 104 -8.19 -15.42 -5.17
N PHE A 105 -6.98 -15.97 -5.31
CA PHE A 105 -5.80 -15.23 -5.77
C PHE A 105 -5.99 -14.52 -7.11
N SER A 106 -6.86 -15.02 -8.00
CA SER A 106 -7.14 -14.37 -9.29
C SER A 106 -7.85 -13.01 -9.16
N ARG A 107 -8.35 -12.67 -7.96
CA ARG A 107 -8.98 -11.38 -7.66
C ARG A 107 -8.04 -10.40 -6.93
N ILE A 108 -6.80 -10.79 -6.73
CA ILE A 108 -5.78 -9.93 -6.12
C ILE A 108 -5.13 -9.13 -7.24
N ILE A 109 -5.15 -7.81 -7.11
CA ILE A 109 -4.32 -6.94 -7.95
C ILE A 109 -2.93 -6.94 -7.32
N THR A 110 -1.96 -7.46 -8.08
CA THR A 110 -0.57 -7.59 -7.65
C THR A 110 0.28 -6.47 -8.22
N LEU A 111 1.01 -5.77 -7.34
CA LEU A 111 1.84 -4.62 -7.67
C LEU A 111 3.29 -4.91 -7.25
N CYS A 112 4.18 -5.13 -8.21
CA CYS A 112 5.62 -5.23 -7.96
C CYS A 112 6.45 -4.29 -8.85
N GLU A 113 5.79 -3.59 -9.76
CA GLU A 113 6.37 -2.56 -10.61
C GLU A 113 5.44 -1.34 -10.62
N SER A 114 5.98 -0.17 -10.99
CA SER A 114 5.18 1.04 -11.12
C SER A 114 4.09 0.86 -12.18
N LEU A 115 2.82 0.76 -11.76
CA LEU A 115 1.68 0.83 -12.67
C LEU A 115 1.40 2.27 -13.12
N ARG A 116 0.71 2.42 -14.26
CA ARG A 116 0.15 3.71 -14.70
C ARG A 116 -0.90 4.25 -13.71
N MET A 117 -1.51 3.37 -12.93
CA MET A 117 -2.51 3.70 -11.92
C MET A 117 -1.83 3.90 -10.56
N ARG A 118 -2.06 5.07 -9.94
CA ARG A 118 -1.54 5.41 -8.60
C ARG A 118 -2.60 5.41 -7.50
N GLN A 119 -3.84 5.03 -7.83
CA GLN A 119 -4.95 5.02 -6.90
C GLN A 119 -5.88 3.85 -7.19
N PHE A 120 -6.33 3.18 -6.14
CA PHE A 120 -7.37 2.17 -6.18
C PHE A 120 -8.55 2.60 -5.30
N ILE A 121 -9.78 2.38 -5.78
CA ILE A 121 -11.00 2.65 -5.02
C ILE A 121 -11.76 1.33 -4.89
N SER A 122 -12.03 0.91 -3.67
CA SER A 122 -12.78 -0.32 -3.42
C SER A 122 -14.23 -0.23 -3.92
N THR A 123 -14.80 -1.38 -4.25
CA THR A 123 -16.20 -1.55 -4.64
C THR A 123 -17.13 -1.65 -3.43
N SER A 124 -16.59 -2.10 -2.29
CA SER A 124 -17.28 -2.21 -1.00
C SER A 124 -16.62 -1.31 0.08
N ASN A 125 -17.14 -1.36 1.30
CA ASN A 125 -16.54 -0.68 2.45
C ASN A 125 -15.34 -1.43 3.06
N THR A 126 -14.85 -2.48 2.41
CA THR A 126 -13.71 -3.28 2.89
C THR A 126 -12.71 -3.57 1.79
N ILE A 127 -11.44 -3.64 2.16
CA ILE A 127 -10.34 -4.08 1.29
C ILE A 127 -9.21 -4.67 2.13
N THR A 128 -8.52 -5.69 1.62
CA THR A 128 -7.26 -6.15 2.19
C THR A 128 -6.08 -5.61 1.39
N VAL A 129 -5.13 -4.98 2.08
CA VAL A 129 -3.79 -4.67 1.56
C VAL A 129 -2.83 -5.75 2.03
N ILE A 130 -2.02 -6.29 1.13
CA ILE A 130 -1.09 -7.40 1.37
C ILE A 130 0.32 -6.92 1.06
N PHE A 131 1.29 -7.15 1.96
CA PHE A 131 2.72 -7.08 1.64
C PHE A 131 3.29 -8.48 1.78
N GLN A 132 3.79 -9.01 0.67
CA GLN A 132 4.33 -10.36 0.60
C GLN A 132 5.72 -10.32 -0.04
N SER A 133 6.65 -11.11 0.51
CA SER A 133 7.99 -11.30 -0.06
C SER A 133 8.48 -12.74 0.09
N ASP A 134 9.40 -13.14 -0.78
CA ASP A 134 10.09 -14.42 -0.73
C ASP A 134 11.43 -14.34 0.04
N GLU A 135 12.39 -15.24 -0.24
CA GLU A 135 13.68 -15.29 0.45
C GLU A 135 14.71 -14.27 -0.07
N LEU A 136 14.53 -13.73 -1.28
CA LEU A 136 15.58 -13.05 -2.03
C LEU A 136 15.14 -11.67 -2.55
N PHE A 137 16.14 -10.85 -2.84
CA PHE A 137 16.01 -9.58 -3.57
C PHE A 137 15.05 -8.55 -2.98
N GLU A 138 15.41 -8.01 -1.82
CA GLU A 138 14.62 -6.94 -1.20
C GLU A 138 15.03 -5.55 -1.68
N PHE A 139 14.02 -4.70 -1.81
CA PHE A 139 14.11 -3.30 -2.25
C PHE A 139 13.51 -2.38 -1.19
N ARG A 140 13.35 -1.09 -1.50
CA ARG A 140 12.82 -0.10 -0.57
C ARG A 140 11.42 -0.43 -0.03
N GLY A 141 10.60 -1.05 -0.86
CA GLY A 141 9.26 -1.49 -0.53
C GLY A 141 8.21 -0.47 -0.92
N ALA A 142 7.14 -0.39 -0.12
CA ALA A 142 5.97 0.38 -0.48
C ALA A 142 5.56 1.35 0.62
N ARG A 143 5.04 2.50 0.19
CA ARG A 143 4.30 3.44 1.03
C ARG A 143 2.98 3.76 0.38
N LEU A 144 1.91 3.50 1.13
CA LEU A 144 0.53 3.72 0.71
C LEU A 144 -0.13 4.69 1.70
N SER A 145 -1.15 5.39 1.22
CA SER A 145 -2.16 5.97 2.11
C SER A 145 -3.53 5.38 1.87
N TYR A 146 -4.33 5.35 2.92
CA TYR A 146 -5.73 4.96 2.86
C TYR A 146 -6.62 5.92 3.63
N ARG A 147 -7.87 6.03 3.18
CA ARG A 147 -8.97 6.77 3.80
C ARG A 147 -10.29 6.27 3.23
N TYR A 148 -11.42 6.70 3.77
CA TYR A 148 -12.73 6.42 3.18
C TYR A 148 -13.45 7.67 2.67
N TYR A 149 -14.27 7.47 1.64
CA TYR A 149 -15.30 8.41 1.23
C TYR A 149 -16.67 7.79 1.36
N ALA A 150 -17.62 8.53 1.93
CA ALA A 150 -19.00 8.09 1.95
C ALA A 150 -19.54 8.07 0.51
N ASP A 151 -20.30 7.03 0.17
CA ASP A 151 -21.05 6.90 -1.08
C ASP A 151 -22.25 7.86 -1.04
N ILE A 152 -21.96 9.15 -1.04
CA ILE A 152 -22.95 10.24 -1.18
C ILE A 152 -22.70 10.87 -2.56
N GLN A 153 -22.77 10.06 -3.62
CA GLN A 153 -22.76 10.50 -5.01
C GLN A 153 -23.63 9.58 -5.90
N LEU A 154 -24.83 9.19 -5.44
CA LEU A 154 -25.90 8.69 -6.32
C LEU A 154 -27.16 9.58 -6.26
N ASN A 155 -26.97 10.85 -5.94
CA ASN A 155 -27.97 11.89 -6.14
C ASN A 155 -27.34 13.13 -6.81
N TYR A 156 -26.34 12.92 -7.67
CA TYR A 156 -25.98 13.94 -8.66
C TYR A 156 -27.09 13.96 -9.71
N SER A 157 -28.13 14.75 -9.41
CA SER A 157 -29.13 15.30 -10.32
C SER A 157 -29.00 14.81 -11.77
N ALA A 158 -29.75 13.76 -12.11
CA ALA A 158 -30.19 13.56 -13.49
C ALA A 158 -31.20 14.67 -13.81
N THR A 159 -30.72 15.90 -13.97
CA THR A 159 -31.40 16.87 -14.82
C THR A 159 -31.44 16.25 -16.22
N PRO A 160 -32.62 16.03 -16.83
CA PRO A 160 -32.68 15.71 -18.25
C PRO A 160 -32.12 16.93 -18.98
N SER A 161 -30.93 16.81 -19.58
CA SER A 161 -30.53 17.74 -20.61
C SER A 161 -31.46 17.48 -21.80
N ALA A 162 -32.55 18.23 -21.84
CA ALA A 162 -33.28 18.48 -23.06
C ALA A 162 -32.34 19.26 -23.99
N ASP A 163 -31.74 18.56 -24.94
CA ASP A 163 -31.42 19.15 -26.23
C ASP A 163 -31.99 18.20 -27.30
N THR A 164 -33.16 18.60 -27.77
CA THR A 164 -33.78 18.13 -28.99
C THR A 164 -32.86 18.52 -30.16
N VAL A 165 -32.15 17.55 -30.74
CA VAL A 165 -31.72 17.67 -32.13
C VAL A 165 -32.90 17.23 -32.97
N GLU A 166 -33.54 18.19 -33.63
CA GLU A 166 -34.58 17.93 -34.63
C GLU A 166 -34.05 16.98 -35.70
N ASP A 167 -34.83 15.93 -35.92
CA ASP A 167 -34.71 14.99 -37.03
C ASP A 167 -35.00 15.75 -38.34
N HIS A 168 -33.98 15.89 -39.19
CA HIS A 168 -34.18 16.28 -40.57
C HIS A 168 -34.12 15.04 -41.47
N PRO A 169 -35.22 14.71 -42.17
CA PRO A 169 -35.31 13.47 -42.91
C PRO A 169 -34.42 13.51 -44.16
N ALA A 170 -33.77 12.39 -44.41
CA ALA A 170 -33.08 12.11 -45.65
C ALA A 170 -34.04 12.16 -46.85
N THR A 171 -33.74 13.00 -47.84
CA THR A 171 -34.25 12.83 -49.20
C THR A 171 -33.10 12.46 -50.11
N SER A 172 -33.14 11.21 -50.57
CA SER A 172 -32.47 10.74 -51.77
C SER A 172 -33.02 11.49 -52.99
N ASP A 173 -32.16 12.04 -53.83
CA ASP A 173 -32.35 11.83 -55.27
C ASP A 173 -31.03 11.96 -56.05
N SER A 174 -30.90 11.03 -56.99
CA SER A 174 -29.85 10.87 -57.98
C SER A 174 -30.15 11.69 -59.22
N THR A 175 -29.22 12.50 -59.73
CA THR A 175 -29.03 12.70 -61.18
C THR A 175 -27.75 13.49 -61.51
N SER A 176 -26.79 12.81 -62.15
CA SER A 176 -25.90 13.37 -63.19
C SER A 176 -26.76 13.76 -64.42
N PRO A 177 -26.43 14.68 -65.37
CA PRO A 177 -25.09 15.03 -65.89
C PRO A 177 -24.85 16.50 -66.33
N ARG A 178 -23.56 16.88 -66.52
CA ARG A 178 -22.96 17.34 -67.79
C ARG A 178 -21.49 17.69 -67.58
#